data_AF-V2HGX7-F1
#
_entry.id   AF-V2HGX7-F1
#
_cell.length_a   1.000
_cell.length_b   1.000
_cell.length_c   1.000
_cell.angle_alpha   90.00
_cell.angle_beta   90.00
_cell.angle_gamma   90.00
#
_symmetry.space_group_name_H-M   'P 1'
#
loop_
_entity.id
_entity.type
_entity.pdbx_description
1 polymer ?
#
loop_
_entity_poly.entity_id
_entity_poly.type
_entity_poly.pdbx_seq_one_letter_code
_entity_poly.pdbx_strand_id
1 'polypeptide(L)'
;KGEPVYGIRWRAVGHYNKATINANGRAGAVLNLRDASRPYPLQADVRVGSTRAQIEGTLTEPARLAALDLMLQLSGESMADLYPLTGVVLPETPPYRTNGRLTATLRKGASVYRYQDFSGRVGGSDLGGTLTYTQRDPRPLLAGELVSKQLRFEDLAPLIGANAKPGQAAPRSPVRQPADKALPVAPFRTERWDDIDADVRFTGQRIIRDVDLPINNLQTHIVLQDGVLNLKPLNFGVAGGTLTSNLQLNGKRTPMGATIDMTARRLKIKQLFPNLESMRASVGEINGAAKLSATGNSVAALLGSSNGEARLLVENGTISKFILEAMGLNVGSVIIAKLFGDKPVQIHCGVADFTFTNGMGRARTFVIDTQDATINATGVVDLASERLGLTINPDSKGMRVFSLRSPLYVGGTLKDPRVSPDIGVLALRAGGAVALALLAPVATV
;
A
#
# COMPACT_ATOMS: atom_id res chain seq x y z
N LYS A 1 16.99 -42.20 -39.16
CA LYS A 1 17.62 -41.35 -38.12
C LYS A 1 17.01 -39.97 -38.29
N GLY A 2 16.29 -39.45 -37.29
CA GLY A 2 15.66 -38.13 -37.38
C GLY A 2 16.72 -37.05 -37.60
N GLU A 3 16.42 -36.04 -38.42
CA GLU A 3 17.30 -34.89 -38.61
C GLU A 3 17.57 -34.21 -37.26
N PRO A 4 18.81 -33.78 -36.98
CA PRO A 4 19.11 -33.03 -35.77
C PRO A 4 18.30 -31.72 -35.75
N VAL A 5 17.54 -31.52 -34.68
CA VAL A 5 16.66 -30.35 -34.49
C VAL A 5 17.42 -29.02 -34.59
N TYR A 6 18.68 -28.98 -34.16
CA TYR A 6 19.54 -27.79 -34.22
C TYR A 6 20.72 -28.03 -35.16
N GLY A 7 21.01 -27.05 -36.02
CA GLY A 7 22.13 -27.07 -36.98
C GLY A 7 23.17 -25.97 -36.77
N ILE A 8 22.88 -24.96 -35.93
CA ILE A 8 23.78 -23.84 -35.63
C ILE A 8 23.96 -23.73 -34.13
N ARG A 9 25.18 -23.39 -33.69
CA ARG A 9 25.49 -22.93 -32.33
C ARG A 9 26.15 -21.57 -32.40
N TRP A 10 25.78 -20.67 -31.51
CA TRP A 10 26.31 -19.31 -31.50
C TRP A 10 26.59 -18.83 -30.08
N ARG A 11 27.50 -17.86 -29.98
CA ARG A 11 27.82 -17.11 -28.77
C ARG A 11 28.04 -15.66 -29.16
N ALA A 12 27.49 -14.74 -28.36
CA ALA A 12 27.64 -13.31 -28.54
C ALA A 12 27.98 -12.66 -27.20
N VAL A 13 28.92 -11.72 -27.22
CA VAL A 13 29.26 -10.85 -26.09
C VAL A 13 29.26 -9.43 -26.61
N GLY A 14 28.72 -8.50 -25.84
CA GLY A 14 28.63 -7.11 -26.28
C GLY A 14 28.22 -6.17 -25.15
N HIS A 15 27.88 -4.95 -25.53
CA HIS A 15 27.37 -3.94 -24.62
C HIS A 15 26.13 -3.30 -25.23
N TYR A 16 25.11 -3.05 -24.40
CA TYR A 16 23.90 -2.33 -24.77
C TYR A 16 23.46 -1.46 -23.62
N ASN A 17 23.29 -0.15 -23.86
CA ASN A 17 22.98 0.83 -22.82
C ASN A 17 23.90 0.73 -21.59
N LYS A 18 25.22 0.53 -21.82
CA LYS A 18 26.26 0.31 -20.80
C LYS A 18 26.18 -1.01 -20.03
N ALA A 19 25.16 -1.84 -20.25
CA ALA A 19 25.07 -3.18 -19.69
C ALA A 19 25.81 -4.18 -20.58
N THR A 20 26.56 -5.10 -19.97
CA THR A 20 27.19 -6.21 -20.68
C THR A 20 26.11 -7.21 -21.11
N ILE A 21 26.14 -7.58 -22.40
CA ILE A 21 25.35 -8.67 -22.96
C ILE A 21 26.23 -9.91 -23.01
N ASN A 22 25.73 -11.01 -22.45
CA ASN A 22 26.26 -12.35 -22.66
C ASN A 22 25.15 -13.24 -23.17
N ALA A 23 25.28 -13.73 -24.41
CA ALA A 23 24.26 -14.55 -25.03
C ALA A 23 24.88 -15.80 -25.66
N ASN A 24 24.19 -16.92 -25.57
CA ASN A 24 24.51 -18.13 -26.30
C ASN A 24 23.24 -18.85 -26.72
N GLY A 25 23.36 -19.74 -27.70
CA GLY A 25 22.20 -20.47 -28.16
C GLY A 25 22.45 -21.43 -29.29
N ARG A 26 21.35 -22.02 -29.75
CA ARG A 26 21.26 -22.98 -30.84
C ARG A 26 20.12 -22.60 -31.75
N ALA A 27 20.24 -22.88 -33.03
CA ALA A 27 19.20 -22.62 -34.00
C ALA A 27 19.13 -23.73 -35.04
N GLY A 28 18.04 -23.76 -35.83
CA GLY A 28 17.88 -24.67 -36.97
C GLY A 28 19.04 -24.57 -37.98
N ALA A 29 19.09 -25.51 -38.92
CA ALA A 29 20.10 -25.49 -39.97
C ALA A 29 19.96 -24.23 -40.87
N VAL A 30 21.08 -23.64 -41.30
CA VAL A 30 21.12 -22.42 -42.14
C VAL A 30 20.23 -22.55 -43.37
N LEU A 31 20.20 -23.72 -44.00
CA LEU A 31 19.40 -23.98 -45.21
C LEU A 31 17.90 -23.83 -44.96
N ASN A 32 17.43 -24.06 -43.73
CA ASN A 32 16.02 -23.95 -43.35
C ASN A 32 15.59 -22.50 -43.13
N LEU A 33 16.50 -21.51 -43.15
CA LEU A 33 16.15 -20.08 -43.05
C LEU A 33 15.36 -19.57 -44.26
N ARG A 34 15.44 -20.25 -45.40
CA ARG A 34 14.73 -19.88 -46.63
C ARG A 34 13.37 -20.55 -46.77
N ASP A 35 13.09 -21.55 -45.92
CA ASP A 35 11.83 -22.26 -45.96
C ASP A 35 10.78 -21.50 -45.14
N ALA A 36 9.85 -20.85 -45.84
CA ALA A 36 8.76 -20.09 -45.23
C ALA A 36 7.72 -20.99 -44.53
N SER A 37 7.69 -22.28 -44.84
CA SER A 37 6.67 -23.23 -44.37
C SER A 37 7.07 -24.02 -43.14
N ARG A 38 8.38 -24.07 -42.81
CA ARG A 38 8.91 -24.84 -41.68
C ARG A 38 9.17 -23.95 -40.46
N PRO A 39 8.60 -24.28 -39.29
CA PRO A 39 8.98 -23.62 -38.03
C PRO A 39 10.48 -23.78 -37.78
N TYR A 40 11.18 -22.66 -37.63
CA TYR A 40 12.62 -22.62 -37.45
C TYR A 40 12.96 -22.70 -35.95
N PRO A 41 13.56 -23.80 -35.46
CA PRO A 41 13.80 -23.98 -34.04
C PRO A 41 14.88 -23.03 -33.52
N LEU A 42 14.66 -22.50 -32.32
CA LEU A 42 15.52 -21.54 -31.64
C LEU A 42 15.60 -21.86 -30.16
N GLN A 43 16.82 -21.87 -29.62
CA GLN A 43 17.11 -21.91 -28.19
C GLN A 43 18.14 -20.83 -27.85
N ALA A 44 17.89 -20.04 -26.81
CA ALA A 44 18.80 -18.98 -26.39
C ALA A 44 18.82 -18.81 -24.86
N ASP A 45 20.00 -18.51 -24.31
CA ASP A 45 20.19 -17.95 -22.96
C ASP A 45 20.87 -16.60 -23.12
N VAL A 46 20.14 -15.54 -22.79
CA VAL A 46 20.56 -14.15 -22.94
C VAL A 46 20.60 -13.50 -21.57
N ARG A 47 21.74 -12.92 -21.20
CA ARG A 47 21.91 -12.11 -20.00
C ARG A 47 22.27 -10.69 -20.39
N VAL A 48 21.54 -9.72 -19.86
CA VAL A 48 21.81 -8.29 -20.01
C VAL A 48 21.74 -7.62 -18.63
N GLY A 49 22.89 -7.24 -18.08
CA GLY A 49 22.97 -6.80 -16.68
C GLY A 49 22.44 -7.89 -15.72
N SER A 50 21.48 -7.53 -14.87
CA SER A 50 20.80 -8.46 -13.95
C SER A 50 19.68 -9.28 -14.61
N THR A 51 19.26 -8.92 -15.83
CA THR A 51 18.16 -9.60 -16.52
C THR A 51 18.67 -10.82 -17.28
N ARG A 52 17.99 -11.96 -17.11
CA ARG A 52 18.22 -13.19 -17.87
C ARG A 52 16.92 -13.64 -18.54
N ALA A 53 16.99 -13.88 -19.84
CA ALA A 53 15.95 -14.50 -20.64
C ALA A 53 16.44 -15.85 -21.16
N GLN A 54 15.69 -16.92 -20.89
CA GLN A 54 15.88 -18.23 -21.51
C GLN A 54 14.69 -18.51 -22.41
N ILE A 55 14.98 -18.86 -23.66
CA ILE A 55 14.01 -18.97 -24.73
C ILE A 55 14.20 -20.32 -25.40
N GLU A 56 13.10 -21.02 -25.65
CA GLU A 56 13.08 -22.24 -26.46
C GLU A 56 11.78 -22.32 -27.25
N GLY A 57 11.86 -22.53 -28.56
CA GLY A 57 10.68 -22.65 -29.39
C GLY A 57 10.99 -22.48 -30.87
N THR A 58 10.08 -21.84 -31.61
CA THR A 58 10.16 -21.71 -33.06
C THR A 58 9.87 -20.31 -33.56
N LEU A 59 10.46 -20.01 -34.72
CA LEU A 59 10.28 -18.79 -35.48
C LEU A 59 9.67 -19.15 -36.86
N THR A 60 8.58 -18.49 -37.23
CA THR A 60 7.94 -18.68 -38.54
C THR A 60 8.43 -17.60 -39.52
N GLU A 61 8.67 -18.00 -40.77
CA GLU A 61 9.27 -17.15 -41.82
C GLU A 61 10.51 -16.37 -41.33
N PRO A 62 11.61 -17.07 -40.96
CA PRO A 62 12.74 -16.46 -40.28
C PRO A 62 13.42 -15.32 -41.07
N ALA A 63 13.34 -15.33 -42.40
CA ALA A 63 13.83 -14.25 -43.25
C ALA A 63 13.06 -12.92 -43.09
N ARG A 64 11.79 -12.98 -42.67
CA ARG A 64 10.92 -11.81 -42.46
C ARG A 64 10.57 -11.58 -41.00
N LEU A 65 10.91 -12.54 -40.11
CA LEU A 65 10.51 -12.59 -38.72
C LEU A 65 9.00 -12.38 -38.60
N ALA A 66 8.16 -13.29 -39.10
CA ALA A 66 6.71 -13.06 -39.14
C ALA A 66 6.02 -13.37 -37.80
N ALA A 67 6.38 -14.48 -37.16
CA ALA A 67 5.77 -14.89 -35.90
C ALA A 67 6.71 -15.69 -34.99
N LEU A 68 6.49 -15.58 -33.69
CA LEU A 68 7.21 -16.31 -32.64
C LEU A 68 6.24 -17.22 -31.89
N ASP A 69 6.73 -18.40 -31.51
CA ASP A 69 6.09 -19.28 -30.52
C ASP A 69 7.17 -19.88 -29.63
N LEU A 70 7.27 -19.37 -28.40
CA LEU A 70 8.41 -19.57 -27.53
C LEU A 70 7.96 -19.90 -26.12
N MET A 71 8.66 -20.80 -25.45
CA MET A 71 8.70 -20.85 -23.99
C MET A 71 9.71 -19.81 -23.51
N LEU A 72 9.25 -18.84 -22.72
CA LEU A 72 10.06 -17.76 -22.16
C LEU A 72 10.14 -17.87 -20.64
N GLN A 73 11.36 -18.06 -20.15
CA GLN A 73 11.72 -17.82 -18.75
C GLN A 73 12.42 -16.47 -18.64
N LEU A 74 11.92 -15.59 -17.79
CA LEU A 74 12.47 -14.27 -17.55
C LEU A 74 12.79 -14.12 -16.07
N SER A 75 13.94 -13.53 -15.73
CA SER A 75 14.29 -13.23 -14.34
C SER A 75 15.22 -12.04 -14.24
N GLY A 76 15.19 -11.35 -13.10
CA GLY A 76 16.08 -10.23 -12.81
C GLY A 76 15.85 -9.66 -11.42
N GLU A 77 16.59 -8.60 -11.08
CA GLU A 77 16.48 -7.96 -9.77
C GLU A 77 15.24 -7.06 -9.64
N SER A 78 14.74 -6.51 -10.74
CA SER A 78 13.53 -5.68 -10.77
C SER A 78 12.91 -5.66 -12.16
N MET A 79 11.59 -5.66 -12.27
CA MET A 79 10.91 -5.58 -13.56
C MET A 79 11.14 -4.25 -14.28
N ALA A 80 11.44 -3.17 -13.54
CA ALA A 80 11.79 -1.87 -14.12
C ALA A 80 13.04 -1.92 -15.01
N ASP A 81 13.91 -2.91 -14.81
CA ASP A 81 15.14 -3.11 -15.60
C ASP A 81 14.85 -3.65 -17.00
N LEU A 82 13.60 -4.04 -17.29
CA LEU A 82 13.15 -4.48 -18.61
C LEU A 82 12.91 -3.30 -19.56
N TYR A 83 12.56 -2.12 -19.07
CA TYR A 83 12.33 -0.95 -19.91
C TYR A 83 13.53 -0.61 -20.82
N PRO A 84 14.78 -0.47 -20.33
CA PRO A 84 15.90 -0.15 -21.20
C PRO A 84 16.21 -1.25 -22.22
N LEU A 85 15.65 -2.46 -22.07
CA LEU A 85 15.85 -3.61 -22.95
C LEU A 85 14.71 -3.82 -23.96
N THR A 86 13.48 -3.51 -23.56
CA THR A 86 12.26 -3.90 -24.29
C THR A 86 11.35 -2.72 -24.63
N GLY A 87 11.58 -1.55 -24.02
CA GLY A 87 10.68 -0.40 -24.09
C GLY A 87 9.40 -0.55 -23.25
N VAL A 88 9.16 -1.70 -22.62
CA VAL A 88 7.97 -1.92 -21.78
C VAL A 88 8.17 -1.25 -20.41
N VAL A 89 7.29 -0.33 -20.06
CA VAL A 89 7.32 0.32 -18.74
C VAL A 89 6.68 -0.62 -17.72
N LEU A 90 7.50 -1.14 -16.82
CA LEU A 90 7.08 -1.95 -15.68
C LEU A 90 7.55 -1.30 -14.38
N PRO A 91 6.83 -1.50 -13.27
CA PRO A 91 7.17 -0.86 -12.01
C PRO A 91 8.44 -1.45 -11.39
N GLU A 92 8.97 -0.76 -10.39
CA GLU A 92 10.01 -1.35 -9.54
C GLU A 92 9.44 -2.48 -8.70
N THR A 93 10.14 -3.59 -8.66
CA THR A 93 9.76 -4.78 -7.90
C THR A 93 10.97 -5.34 -7.15
N PRO A 94 10.75 -6.21 -6.15
CA PRO A 94 11.77 -7.16 -5.72
C PRO A 94 12.20 -8.10 -6.88
N PRO A 95 13.23 -8.94 -6.66
CA PRO A 95 13.67 -9.91 -7.65
C PRO A 95 12.53 -10.78 -8.14
N TYR A 96 12.49 -11.01 -9.45
CA TYR A 96 11.40 -11.72 -10.09
C TYR A 96 11.92 -12.90 -10.93
N ARG A 97 11.05 -13.88 -11.12
CA ARG A 97 11.23 -14.96 -12.10
C ARG A 97 9.87 -15.40 -12.61
N THR A 98 9.69 -15.45 -13.93
CA THR A 98 8.48 -15.92 -14.59
C THR A 98 8.81 -16.97 -15.64
N ASN A 99 7.85 -17.82 -15.96
CA ASN A 99 7.89 -18.81 -17.04
C ASN A 99 6.52 -18.90 -17.70
N GLY A 100 6.46 -18.89 -19.02
CA GLY A 100 5.20 -18.97 -19.77
C GLY A 100 5.44 -19.04 -21.27
N ARG A 101 4.36 -19.13 -22.04
CA ARG A 101 4.42 -19.17 -23.51
C ARG A 101 4.31 -17.76 -24.07
N LEU A 102 5.32 -17.32 -24.83
CA LEU A 102 5.30 -16.09 -25.58
C LEU A 102 4.98 -16.39 -27.04
N THR A 103 3.83 -15.90 -27.51
CA THR A 103 3.52 -15.84 -28.94
C THR A 103 3.64 -14.41 -29.43
N ALA A 104 4.11 -14.20 -30.65
CA ALA A 104 4.16 -12.86 -31.23
C ALA A 104 3.82 -12.87 -32.72
N THR A 105 3.09 -11.85 -33.16
CA THR A 105 2.99 -11.48 -34.58
C THR A 105 3.83 -10.22 -34.77
N LEU A 106 4.85 -10.31 -35.59
CA LEU A 106 5.85 -9.27 -35.75
C LEU A 106 5.55 -8.48 -37.03
N ARG A 107 5.33 -7.19 -36.87
CA ARG A 107 5.10 -6.23 -37.95
C ARG A 107 5.75 -4.91 -37.57
N LYS A 108 6.38 -4.25 -38.54
CA LYS A 108 7.00 -2.94 -38.31
C LYS A 108 5.95 -1.95 -37.78
N GLY A 109 6.13 -1.45 -36.55
CA GLY A 109 5.22 -0.51 -35.91
C GLY A 109 3.92 -1.09 -35.35
N ALA A 110 3.64 -2.37 -35.58
CA ALA A 110 2.35 -3.00 -35.24
C ALA A 110 2.52 -4.43 -34.69
N SER A 111 3.64 -4.68 -34.01
CA SER A 111 3.92 -6.00 -33.43
C SER A 111 3.02 -6.24 -32.21
N VAL A 112 2.52 -7.46 -32.08
CA VAL A 112 1.70 -7.92 -30.95
C VAL A 112 2.39 -9.09 -30.29
N TYR A 113 2.63 -8.99 -29.00
CA TYR A 113 3.25 -10.02 -28.18
C TYR A 113 2.26 -10.45 -27.10
N ARG A 114 2.10 -11.75 -26.91
CA ARG A 114 1.21 -12.32 -25.91
C ARG A 114 1.98 -13.30 -25.04
N TYR A 115 2.14 -12.97 -23.77
CA TYR A 115 2.73 -13.84 -22.76
C TYR A 115 1.60 -14.55 -22.01
N GLN A 116 1.39 -15.81 -22.35
CA GLN A 116 0.22 -16.61 -22.00
C GLN A 116 0.51 -17.53 -20.83
N ASP A 117 -0.49 -17.63 -19.95
CA ASP A 117 -0.54 -18.56 -18.82
C ASP A 117 0.78 -18.64 -18.05
N PHE A 118 1.43 -17.49 -17.91
CA PHE A 118 2.71 -17.44 -17.24
C PHE A 118 2.50 -17.62 -15.75
N SER A 119 3.51 -18.20 -15.10
CA SER A 119 3.58 -18.34 -13.66
C SER A 119 4.97 -17.96 -13.18
N GLY A 120 5.07 -17.49 -11.94
CA GLY A 120 6.30 -16.95 -11.43
C GLY A 120 6.20 -16.45 -10.02
N ARG A 121 7.27 -15.75 -9.62
CA ARG A 121 7.38 -15.08 -8.33
C ARG A 121 7.93 -13.68 -8.49
N VAL A 122 7.51 -12.81 -7.58
CA VAL A 122 8.04 -11.47 -7.39
C VAL A 122 8.29 -11.31 -5.89
N GLY A 123 9.57 -11.29 -5.49
CA GLY A 123 9.95 -11.43 -4.10
C GLY A 123 9.45 -12.75 -3.51
N GLY A 124 8.66 -12.67 -2.45
CA GLY A 124 8.01 -13.84 -1.85
C GLY A 124 6.57 -14.10 -2.31
N SER A 125 6.04 -13.29 -3.23
CA SER A 125 4.70 -13.42 -3.80
C SER A 125 4.70 -14.26 -5.06
N ASP A 126 3.65 -15.06 -5.29
CA ASP A 126 3.42 -15.63 -6.63
C ASP A 126 2.75 -14.62 -7.55
N LEU A 127 3.00 -14.77 -8.85
CA LEU A 127 2.37 -13.98 -9.90
C LEU A 127 2.16 -14.87 -11.12
N GLY A 128 0.97 -14.81 -11.70
CA GLY A 128 0.69 -15.43 -12.98
C GLY A 128 -0.40 -14.72 -13.75
N GLY A 129 -0.63 -15.13 -14.99
CA GLY A 129 -1.69 -14.57 -15.82
C GLY A 129 -1.34 -14.53 -17.30
N THR A 130 -2.02 -13.65 -18.02
CA THR A 130 -1.79 -13.42 -19.45
C THR A 130 -1.71 -11.93 -19.72
N LEU A 131 -0.64 -11.50 -20.39
CA LEU A 131 -0.44 -10.12 -20.82
C LEU A 131 -0.25 -10.05 -22.33
N THR A 132 -0.78 -9.00 -22.94
CA THR A 132 -0.61 -8.66 -24.35
C THR A 132 0.02 -7.29 -24.46
N TYR A 133 1.18 -7.20 -25.10
CA TYR A 133 1.81 -5.96 -25.49
C TYR A 133 1.53 -5.71 -26.97
N THR A 134 0.88 -4.58 -27.27
CA THR A 134 0.53 -4.16 -28.63
C THR A 134 1.29 -2.89 -28.96
N GLN A 135 2.20 -2.96 -29.91
CA GLN A 135 2.85 -1.79 -30.46
C GLN A 135 1.85 -1.01 -31.31
N ARG A 136 1.67 0.27 -30.99
CA ARG A 136 0.80 1.21 -31.71
C ARG A 136 1.28 2.64 -31.42
N ASP A 137 0.94 3.57 -32.30
CA ASP A 137 1.19 5.01 -32.11
C ASP A 137 -0.02 5.69 -31.43
N PRO A 138 0.20 6.76 -30.63
CA PRO A 138 1.50 7.29 -30.21
C PRO A 138 2.16 6.47 -29.09
N ARG A 139 1.42 5.57 -28.43
CA ARG A 139 1.88 4.79 -27.28
C ARG A 139 1.47 3.32 -27.39
N PRO A 140 2.37 2.37 -27.09
CA PRO A 140 2.02 0.96 -27.00
C PRO A 140 0.97 0.72 -25.90
N LEU A 141 0.28 -0.42 -25.98
CA LEU A 141 -0.67 -0.87 -24.97
C LEU A 141 -0.20 -2.16 -24.31
N LEU A 142 -0.15 -2.18 -22.98
CA LEU A 142 -0.04 -3.40 -22.19
C LEU A 142 -1.40 -3.74 -21.57
N ALA A 143 -2.00 -4.86 -21.98
CA ALA A 143 -3.31 -5.27 -21.50
C ALA A 143 -3.36 -6.72 -21.02
N GLY A 144 -4.21 -7.03 -20.04
CA GLY A 144 -4.45 -8.41 -19.63
C GLY A 144 -4.88 -8.58 -18.18
N GLU A 145 -4.72 -9.80 -17.69
CA GLU A 145 -5.14 -10.19 -16.35
C GLU A 145 -4.01 -10.86 -15.60
N LEU A 146 -3.83 -10.45 -14.35
CA LEU A 146 -2.80 -10.90 -13.44
C LEU A 146 -3.43 -11.39 -12.14
N VAL A 147 -2.93 -12.51 -11.63
CA VAL A 147 -3.39 -13.14 -10.40
C VAL A 147 -2.20 -13.48 -9.52
N SER A 148 -2.33 -13.19 -8.23
CA SER A 148 -1.47 -13.67 -7.17
C SER A 148 -2.33 -14.43 -6.16
N LYS A 149 -2.02 -15.71 -5.93
CA LYS A 149 -2.72 -16.52 -4.92
C LYS A 149 -2.28 -16.11 -3.51
N GLN A 150 -1.00 -15.81 -3.36
CA GLN A 150 -0.33 -15.33 -2.17
C GLN A 150 0.48 -14.09 -2.51
N LEU A 151 -0.02 -12.94 -2.05
CA LEU A 151 0.59 -11.64 -2.22
C LEU A 151 1.14 -11.15 -0.88
N ARG A 152 2.44 -10.96 -0.77
CA ARG A 152 3.04 -10.37 0.44
C ARG A 152 3.01 -8.86 0.33
N PHE A 153 2.54 -8.17 1.37
CA PHE A 153 2.45 -6.72 1.37
C PHE A 153 3.83 -6.04 1.21
N GLU A 154 4.89 -6.66 1.76
CA GLU A 154 6.27 -6.19 1.58
C GLU A 154 6.71 -6.14 0.11
N ASP A 155 6.19 -7.02 -0.74
CA ASP A 155 6.56 -7.08 -2.16
C ASP A 155 5.85 -5.96 -2.96
N LEU A 156 4.77 -5.37 -2.41
CA LEU A 156 4.12 -4.17 -2.93
C LEU A 156 4.77 -2.87 -2.43
N ALA A 157 5.59 -2.93 -1.38
CA ALA A 157 6.17 -1.77 -0.74
C ALA A 157 6.97 -0.86 -1.71
N PRO A 158 7.74 -1.39 -2.69
CA PRO A 158 8.43 -0.55 -3.67
C PRO A 158 7.47 0.31 -4.51
N LEU A 159 6.25 -0.17 -4.79
CA LEU A 159 5.26 0.56 -5.59
C LEU A 159 4.78 1.84 -4.90
N ILE A 160 4.81 1.86 -3.56
CA ILE A 160 4.35 2.97 -2.74
C ILE A 160 5.47 3.67 -1.96
N GLY A 161 6.73 3.34 -2.25
CA GLY A 161 7.90 3.91 -1.57
C GLY A 161 8.12 3.44 -0.12
N ALA A 162 7.41 2.39 0.33
CA ALA A 162 7.40 1.91 1.72
C ALA A 162 8.53 0.91 2.06
N ASN A 163 9.49 0.71 1.15
CA ASN A 163 10.61 -0.21 1.31
C ASN A 163 11.88 0.44 1.92
N ALA A 164 11.80 1.71 2.34
CA ALA A 164 12.85 2.39 3.08
C ALA A 164 12.76 2.13 4.59
N LYS A 165 13.90 1.88 5.24
CA LYS A 165 14.00 1.87 6.70
C LYS A 165 14.22 3.28 7.24
N PRO A 166 13.81 3.58 8.50
CA PRO A 166 14.10 4.86 9.14
C PRO A 166 15.59 5.26 9.04
N GLY A 167 15.85 6.49 8.61
CA GLY A 167 17.20 7.03 8.40
C GLY A 167 17.91 6.55 7.13
N GLN A 168 17.30 5.62 6.37
CA GLN A 168 17.86 5.05 5.16
C GLN A 168 17.03 5.45 3.94
N ALA A 169 17.65 5.45 2.76
CA ALA A 169 16.93 5.63 1.51
C ALA A 169 16.32 4.30 1.03
N ALA A 170 15.20 4.37 0.32
CA ALA A 170 14.70 3.20 -0.41
C ALA A 170 15.73 2.79 -1.48
N PRO A 171 15.82 1.49 -1.82
CA PRO A 171 16.54 1.06 -3.02
C PRO A 171 16.16 1.93 -4.23
N ARG A 172 17.16 2.41 -4.97
CA ARG A 172 17.00 3.25 -6.17
C ARG A 172 16.28 4.59 -5.94
N SER A 173 16.16 5.04 -4.69
CA SER A 173 15.71 6.39 -4.32
C SER A 173 16.86 7.18 -3.67
N PRO A 174 17.04 8.47 -4.01
CA PRO A 174 17.98 9.33 -3.29
C PRO A 174 17.42 9.85 -1.96
N VAL A 175 16.11 9.69 -1.71
CA VAL A 175 15.41 10.28 -0.56
C VAL A 175 15.45 9.34 0.64
N ARG A 176 15.96 9.83 1.77
CA ARG A 176 15.99 9.10 3.04
C ARG A 176 14.66 9.21 3.78
N GLN A 177 14.16 8.11 4.32
CA GLN A 177 12.97 8.10 5.17
C GLN A 177 13.27 8.76 6.52
N PRO A 178 12.59 9.85 6.91
CA PRO A 178 12.78 10.47 8.21
C PRO A 178 12.42 9.52 9.35
N ALA A 179 13.14 9.62 10.47
CA ALA A 179 12.97 8.70 11.59
C ALA A 179 11.62 8.88 12.30
N ASP A 180 11.07 10.08 12.26
CA ASP A 180 9.84 10.54 12.93
C ASP A 180 8.58 10.42 12.06
N LYS A 181 8.74 10.10 10.76
CA LYS A 181 7.64 9.90 9.80
C LYS A 181 7.25 8.43 9.64
N ALA A 182 5.95 8.17 9.69
CA ALA A 182 5.32 6.91 9.33
C ALA A 182 4.98 6.83 7.84
N LEU A 183 4.68 7.96 7.18
CA LEU A 183 4.31 7.97 5.77
C LEU A 183 5.56 7.89 4.88
N PRO A 184 5.55 7.06 3.82
CA PRO A 184 6.65 6.97 2.87
C PRO A 184 6.93 8.30 2.15
N VAL A 185 8.19 8.73 2.17
CA VAL A 185 8.64 9.95 1.46
C VAL A 185 9.28 9.67 0.10
N ALA A 186 9.66 8.42 -0.17
CA ALA A 186 10.29 8.05 -1.44
C ALA A 186 9.33 8.35 -2.61
N PRO A 187 9.79 9.05 -3.65
CA PRO A 187 8.92 9.47 -4.73
C PRO A 187 8.53 8.32 -5.65
N PHE A 188 7.30 8.36 -6.18
CA PHE A 188 6.87 7.56 -7.31
C PHE A 188 7.63 7.99 -8.56
N ARG A 189 7.93 7.02 -9.43
CA ARG A 189 8.60 7.25 -10.71
C ARG A 189 7.56 7.37 -11.81
N THR A 190 7.17 8.60 -12.12
CA THR A 190 6.09 8.90 -13.08
C THR A 190 6.64 9.32 -14.45
N GLU A 191 7.96 9.42 -14.62
CA GLU A 191 8.59 10.01 -15.80
C GLU A 191 8.27 9.27 -17.10
N ARG A 192 7.94 7.97 -16.99
CA ARG A 192 7.64 7.07 -18.11
C ARG A 192 6.16 6.75 -18.24
N TRP A 193 5.29 7.40 -17.48
CA TRP A 193 3.85 7.12 -17.54
C TRP A 193 3.22 7.56 -18.86
N ASP A 194 3.86 8.46 -19.59
CA ASP A 194 3.42 8.88 -20.94
C ASP A 194 4.10 8.09 -22.07
N ASP A 195 4.91 7.06 -21.75
CA ASP A 195 5.55 6.21 -22.75
C ASP A 195 4.70 4.98 -23.11
N ILE A 196 3.64 4.68 -22.35
CA ILE A 196 2.80 3.49 -22.51
C ILE A 196 1.37 3.73 -22.02
N ASP A 197 0.40 3.08 -22.63
CA ASP A 197 -0.93 2.88 -22.05
C ASP A 197 -1.02 1.47 -21.43
N ALA A 198 -1.79 1.31 -20.35
CA ALA A 198 -2.05 0.03 -19.70
C ALA A 198 -3.53 -0.19 -19.43
N ASP A 199 -4.00 -1.43 -19.57
CA ASP A 199 -5.33 -1.90 -19.20
C ASP A 199 -5.20 -3.29 -18.56
N VAL A 200 -4.93 -3.31 -17.26
CA VAL A 200 -4.58 -4.54 -16.54
C VAL A 200 -5.52 -4.75 -15.36
N ARG A 201 -6.12 -5.94 -15.27
CA ARG A 201 -6.83 -6.36 -14.06
C ARG A 201 -5.88 -7.16 -13.18
N PHE A 202 -5.81 -6.81 -11.90
CA PHE A 202 -4.98 -7.51 -10.93
C PHE A 202 -5.83 -8.04 -9.77
N THR A 203 -5.66 -9.32 -9.44
CA THR A 203 -6.32 -9.98 -8.30
C THR A 203 -5.28 -10.59 -7.37
N GLY A 204 -5.26 -10.17 -6.10
CA GLY A 204 -4.52 -10.79 -5.01
C GLY A 204 -5.46 -11.51 -4.05
N GLN A 205 -5.46 -12.84 -4.02
CA GLN A 205 -6.45 -13.62 -3.27
C GLN A 205 -6.18 -13.56 -1.75
N ARG A 206 -4.98 -13.98 -1.33
CA ARG A 206 -4.54 -13.91 0.06
C ARG A 206 -3.41 -12.90 0.19
N ILE A 207 -3.59 -11.90 1.05
CA ILE A 207 -2.52 -10.93 1.34
C ILE A 207 -1.87 -11.27 2.66
N ILE A 208 -0.56 -11.51 2.63
CA ILE A 208 0.25 -11.71 3.83
C ILE A 208 0.93 -10.38 4.12
N ARG A 209 0.36 -9.65 5.06
CA ARG A 209 1.09 -8.65 5.84
C ARG A 209 1.55 -9.35 7.11
N ASP A 210 2.65 -8.91 7.74
CA ASP A 210 3.05 -9.39 9.07
C ASP A 210 1.82 -9.58 9.97
N VAL A 211 1.85 -10.63 10.81
CA VAL A 211 0.75 -11.44 11.39
C VAL A 211 -0.50 -10.69 11.92
N ASP A 212 -0.44 -9.37 12.05
CA ASP A 212 -1.34 -8.59 12.89
C ASP A 212 -2.50 -7.92 12.10
N LEU A 213 -2.35 -7.51 10.84
CA LEU A 213 -3.49 -6.92 10.09
C LEU A 213 -3.92 -7.81 8.92
N PRO A 214 -5.04 -8.55 9.04
CA PRO A 214 -5.52 -9.40 7.94
C PRO A 214 -6.00 -8.53 6.78
N ILE A 215 -5.32 -8.66 5.64
CA ILE A 215 -5.72 -8.08 4.36
C ILE A 215 -5.99 -9.25 3.40
N ASN A 216 -7.01 -9.17 2.55
CA ASN A 216 -7.31 -10.23 1.57
C ASN A 216 -8.09 -9.67 0.38
N ASN A 217 -8.33 -10.51 -0.63
CA ASN A 217 -9.23 -10.24 -1.75
C ASN A 217 -8.99 -8.88 -2.42
N LEU A 218 -7.72 -8.57 -2.71
CA LEU A 218 -7.39 -7.37 -3.46
C LEU A 218 -7.81 -7.54 -4.91
N GLN A 219 -8.56 -6.58 -5.42
CA GLN A 219 -8.97 -6.52 -6.82
C GLN A 219 -8.79 -5.08 -7.30
N THR A 220 -8.13 -4.91 -8.44
CA THR A 220 -8.00 -3.59 -9.06
C THR A 220 -7.99 -3.66 -10.58
N HIS A 221 -8.57 -2.63 -11.20
CA HIS A 221 -8.42 -2.36 -12.62
C HIS A 221 -7.48 -1.17 -12.80
N ILE A 222 -6.30 -1.46 -13.34
CA ILE A 222 -5.19 -0.53 -13.56
C ILE A 222 -5.32 -0.02 -14.99
N VAL A 223 -5.71 1.24 -15.11
CA VAL A 223 -5.79 1.92 -16.41
C VAL A 223 -4.81 3.07 -16.42
N LEU A 224 -3.75 2.96 -17.21
CA LEU A 224 -2.84 4.07 -17.51
C LEU A 224 -3.15 4.54 -18.92
N GLN A 225 -3.55 5.80 -19.08
CA GLN A 225 -3.84 6.37 -20.38
C GLN A 225 -3.29 7.78 -20.44
N ASP A 226 -2.43 8.05 -21.42
CA ASP A 226 -1.87 9.40 -21.63
C ASP A 226 -1.24 9.99 -20.35
N GLY A 227 -0.46 9.18 -19.60
CA GLY A 227 0.17 9.62 -18.36
C GLY A 227 -0.75 9.73 -17.13
N VAL A 228 -2.04 9.36 -17.24
CA VAL A 228 -3.00 9.37 -16.13
C VAL A 228 -3.31 7.95 -15.70
N LEU A 229 -2.93 7.60 -14.46
CA LEU A 229 -3.19 6.30 -13.85
C LEU A 229 -4.51 6.34 -13.06
N ASN A 230 -5.40 5.41 -13.36
CA ASN A 230 -6.63 5.16 -12.61
C ASN A 230 -6.59 3.75 -12.02
N LEU A 231 -6.93 3.64 -10.74
CA LEU A 231 -7.19 2.36 -10.06
C LEU A 231 -8.68 2.36 -9.67
N LYS A 232 -9.50 1.68 -10.46
CA LYS A 232 -10.97 1.81 -10.33
C LYS A 232 -11.72 0.49 -10.59
N PRO A 233 -12.30 -0.14 -9.55
CA PRO A 233 -12.06 0.12 -8.13
C PRO A 233 -10.70 -0.46 -7.69
N LEU A 234 -10.10 0.06 -6.62
CA LEU A 234 -9.13 -0.63 -5.78
C LEU A 234 -9.87 -1.14 -4.55
N ASN A 235 -10.17 -2.43 -4.55
CA ASN A 235 -10.91 -3.10 -3.48
C ASN A 235 -9.98 -4.04 -2.72
N PHE A 236 -10.12 -4.12 -1.40
CA PHE A 236 -9.53 -5.19 -0.60
C PHE A 236 -10.30 -5.36 0.72
N GLY A 237 -10.30 -6.58 1.23
CA GLY A 237 -10.74 -6.86 2.60
C GLY A 237 -9.67 -6.46 3.60
N VAL A 238 -10.07 -5.86 4.71
CA VAL A 238 -9.17 -5.49 5.82
C VAL A 238 -9.92 -5.56 7.14
N ALA A 239 -9.28 -6.14 8.17
CA ALA A 239 -9.87 -6.25 9.52
C ALA A 239 -11.31 -6.82 9.53
N GLY A 240 -11.59 -7.81 8.67
CA GLY A 240 -12.90 -8.46 8.54
C GLY A 240 -13.97 -7.64 7.82
N GLY A 241 -13.67 -6.41 7.41
CA GLY A 241 -14.52 -5.55 6.58
C GLY A 241 -13.97 -5.37 5.18
N THR A 242 -14.45 -4.35 4.47
CA THR A 242 -14.08 -4.05 3.08
C THR A 242 -13.67 -2.58 2.93
N LEU A 243 -12.62 -2.33 2.18
CA LEU A 243 -12.21 -1.02 1.71
C LEU A 243 -12.32 -0.97 0.19
N THR A 244 -13.03 0.03 -0.32
CA THR A 244 -13.23 0.30 -1.74
C THR A 244 -12.79 1.71 -2.05
N SER A 245 -11.89 1.89 -3.01
CA SER A 245 -11.47 3.22 -3.45
C SER A 245 -11.38 3.37 -4.96
N ASN A 246 -11.52 4.60 -5.44
CA ASN A 246 -11.19 5.02 -6.78
C ASN A 246 -10.05 6.02 -6.67
N LEU A 247 -8.89 5.69 -7.23
CA LEU A 247 -7.71 6.54 -7.23
C LEU A 247 -7.42 7.02 -8.65
N GLN A 248 -7.15 8.31 -8.82
CA GLN A 248 -6.60 8.88 -10.04
C GLN A 248 -5.32 9.64 -9.71
N LEU A 249 -4.26 9.38 -10.49
CA LEU A 249 -2.95 10.00 -10.38
C LEU A 249 -2.54 10.55 -11.75
N ASN A 250 -2.28 11.86 -11.85
CA ASN A 250 -1.96 12.55 -13.10
C ASN A 250 -0.47 12.86 -13.19
N GLY A 251 0.29 11.96 -13.83
CA GLY A 251 1.74 12.06 -14.00
C GLY A 251 2.20 13.11 -15.01
N LYS A 252 1.29 13.80 -15.72
CA LYS A 252 1.64 14.83 -16.71
C LYS A 252 2.06 16.17 -16.10
N ARG A 253 1.93 16.31 -14.78
CA ARG A 253 2.26 17.54 -14.04
C ARG A 253 3.24 17.20 -12.93
N THR A 254 4.11 18.15 -12.61
CA THR A 254 5.06 18.03 -11.50
C THR A 254 4.86 19.25 -10.58
N PRO A 255 4.42 19.07 -9.32
CA PRO A 255 4.05 17.80 -8.68
C PRO A 255 2.77 17.17 -9.28
N MET A 256 2.68 15.84 -9.22
CA MET A 256 1.55 15.06 -9.72
C MET A 256 0.26 15.41 -8.98
N GLY A 257 -0.84 15.56 -9.72
CA GLY A 257 -2.17 15.70 -9.12
C GLY A 257 -2.76 14.33 -8.75
N ALA A 258 -3.47 14.25 -7.63
CA ALA A 258 -4.16 13.04 -7.20
C ALA A 258 -5.58 13.31 -6.72
N THR A 259 -6.48 12.37 -6.97
CA THR A 259 -7.79 12.33 -6.32
C THR A 259 -8.09 10.93 -5.82
N ILE A 260 -8.73 10.84 -4.65
CA ILE A 260 -9.18 9.58 -4.06
C ILE A 260 -10.60 9.74 -3.55
N ASP A 261 -11.45 8.77 -3.89
CA ASP A 261 -12.76 8.56 -3.29
C ASP A 261 -12.74 7.17 -2.66
N MET A 262 -12.93 7.08 -1.35
CA MET A 262 -12.74 5.86 -0.58
C MET A 262 -13.92 5.65 0.36
N THR A 263 -14.34 4.39 0.50
CA THR A 263 -15.26 3.94 1.53
C THR A 263 -14.68 2.74 2.28
N ALA A 264 -14.91 2.70 3.58
CA ALA A 264 -14.60 1.59 4.46
C ALA A 264 -15.91 1.11 5.10
N ARG A 265 -16.14 -0.20 5.13
CA ARG A 265 -17.35 -0.79 5.71
C ARG A 265 -17.00 -1.93 6.64
N ARG A 266 -17.62 -1.92 7.82
CA ARG A 266 -17.58 -3.00 8.81
C ARG A 266 -16.16 -3.42 9.23
N LEU A 267 -15.25 -2.47 9.38
CA LEU A 267 -13.89 -2.77 9.85
C LEU A 267 -13.94 -3.09 11.34
N LYS A 268 -13.50 -4.29 11.74
CA LYS A 268 -13.61 -4.72 13.13
C LYS A 268 -12.50 -4.09 13.98
N ILE A 269 -12.87 -3.33 15.00
CA ILE A 269 -11.94 -2.62 15.90
C ILE A 269 -10.85 -3.57 16.44
N LYS A 270 -11.27 -4.73 16.96
CA LYS A 270 -10.37 -5.77 17.49
C LYS A 270 -9.33 -6.27 16.49
N GLN A 271 -9.66 -6.31 15.20
CA GLN A 271 -8.73 -6.76 14.15
C GLN A 271 -7.88 -5.62 13.58
N LEU A 272 -8.31 -4.36 13.72
CA LEU A 272 -7.49 -3.20 13.36
C LEU A 272 -6.34 -2.99 14.35
N PHE A 273 -6.57 -3.32 15.63
CA PHE A 273 -5.62 -3.07 16.73
C PHE A 273 -5.36 -4.32 17.58
N PRO A 274 -4.87 -5.43 16.99
CA PRO A 274 -4.74 -6.72 17.69
C PRO A 274 -3.71 -6.71 18.83
N ASN A 275 -2.68 -5.87 18.72
CA ASN A 275 -1.55 -5.81 19.65
C ASN A 275 -1.78 -4.86 20.83
N LEU A 276 -2.86 -4.08 20.79
CA LEU A 276 -3.23 -3.21 21.90
C LEU A 276 -4.08 -4.04 22.88
N GLU A 277 -3.48 -4.50 23.98
CA GLU A 277 -4.19 -5.29 24.99
C GLU A 277 -5.45 -4.59 25.50
N SER A 278 -5.37 -3.26 25.63
CA SER A 278 -6.47 -2.40 26.03
C SER A 278 -7.64 -2.41 25.04
N MET A 279 -7.40 -2.75 23.77
CA MET A 279 -8.41 -2.86 22.72
C MET A 279 -9.05 -4.25 22.63
N ARG A 280 -8.59 -5.25 23.40
CA ARG A 280 -9.14 -6.62 23.36
C ARG A 280 -10.60 -6.68 23.80
N ALA A 281 -10.99 -5.84 24.76
CA ALA A 281 -12.37 -5.70 25.24
C ALA A 281 -13.22 -4.76 24.37
N SER A 282 -12.60 -4.10 23.39
CA SER A 282 -13.29 -3.19 22.47
C SER A 282 -13.80 -3.96 21.25
N VAL A 283 -15.12 -4.07 21.14
CA VAL A 283 -15.82 -4.72 20.03
C VAL A 283 -16.58 -3.65 19.24
N GLY A 284 -16.76 -3.82 17.95
CA GLY A 284 -17.51 -2.87 17.14
C GLY A 284 -16.96 -2.77 15.73
N GLU A 285 -17.72 -2.09 14.89
CA GLU A 285 -17.44 -1.91 13.48
C GLU A 285 -17.23 -0.43 13.17
N ILE A 286 -16.16 -0.16 12.41
CA ILE A 286 -15.88 1.18 11.88
C ILE A 286 -16.33 1.20 10.42
N ASN A 287 -17.17 2.18 10.11
CA ASN A 287 -17.49 2.59 8.75
C ASN A 287 -16.80 3.93 8.47
N GLY A 288 -16.47 4.21 7.23
CA GLY A 288 -15.83 5.46 6.88
C GLY A 288 -15.97 5.82 5.41
N ALA A 289 -15.77 7.09 5.12
CA ALA A 289 -15.69 7.62 3.77
C ALA A 289 -14.66 8.75 3.73
N ALA A 290 -13.92 8.87 2.63
CA ALA A 290 -13.00 9.97 2.41
C ALA A 290 -13.02 10.37 0.93
N LYS A 291 -13.03 11.68 0.68
CA LYS A 291 -12.88 12.24 -0.65
C LYS A 291 -11.85 13.34 -0.59
N LEU A 292 -10.68 13.08 -1.18
CA LEU A 292 -9.52 13.96 -1.09
C LEU A 292 -8.94 14.26 -2.48
N SER A 293 -8.45 15.48 -2.66
CA SER A 293 -7.57 15.90 -3.74
C SER A 293 -6.21 16.32 -3.18
N ALA A 294 -5.14 16.14 -3.94
CA ALA A 294 -3.79 16.42 -3.48
C ALA A 294 -2.83 16.70 -4.64
N THR A 295 -1.66 17.25 -4.32
CA THR A 295 -0.52 17.34 -5.24
C THR A 295 0.77 16.84 -4.57
N GLY A 296 1.52 15.97 -5.24
CA GLY A 296 2.73 15.39 -4.67
C GLY A 296 3.18 14.14 -5.37
N ASN A 297 4.47 13.82 -5.22
CA ASN A 297 5.08 12.66 -5.86
C ASN A 297 5.39 11.54 -4.88
N SER A 298 4.88 11.54 -3.64
CA SER A 298 5.02 10.45 -2.67
C SER A 298 3.78 10.35 -1.80
N VAL A 299 3.60 9.26 -1.06
CA VAL A 299 2.46 9.11 -0.13
C VAL A 299 2.43 10.26 0.89
N ALA A 300 3.58 10.57 1.50
CA ALA A 300 3.69 11.68 2.46
C ALA A 300 3.39 13.03 1.82
N ALA A 301 3.87 13.30 0.59
CA ALA A 301 3.62 14.57 -0.09
C ALA A 301 2.15 14.73 -0.48
N LEU A 302 1.50 13.65 -0.95
CA LEU A 302 0.08 13.65 -1.30
C LEU A 302 -0.81 13.88 -0.06
N LEU A 303 -0.56 13.14 1.03
CA LEU A 303 -1.33 13.35 2.25
C LEU A 303 -1.05 14.71 2.88
N GLY A 304 0.20 15.18 2.84
CA GLY A 304 0.60 16.49 3.35
C GLY A 304 0.10 17.69 2.56
N SER A 305 -0.41 17.50 1.34
CA SER A 305 -1.05 18.56 0.54
C SER A 305 -2.55 18.34 0.34
N SER A 306 -3.12 17.36 1.04
CA SER A 306 -4.50 16.91 0.80
C SER A 306 -5.54 17.96 1.17
N ASN A 307 -6.60 18.02 0.38
CA ASN A 307 -7.78 18.85 0.58
C ASN A 307 -9.04 17.99 0.45
N GLY A 308 -10.06 18.23 1.27
CA GLY A 308 -11.33 17.51 1.19
C GLY A 308 -11.87 17.09 2.54
N GLU A 309 -12.50 15.93 2.61
CA GLU A 309 -13.15 15.46 3.86
C GLU A 309 -12.96 13.97 4.11
N ALA A 310 -12.95 13.60 5.39
CA ALA A 310 -12.99 12.23 5.84
C ALA A 310 -13.94 12.08 7.03
N ARG A 311 -14.76 11.03 7.00
CA ARG A 311 -15.76 10.73 8.02
C ARG A 311 -15.57 9.29 8.48
N LEU A 312 -15.69 9.08 9.79
CA LEU A 312 -15.66 7.79 10.45
C LEU A 312 -16.88 7.68 11.34
N LEU A 313 -17.53 6.52 11.30
CA LEU A 313 -18.68 6.19 12.12
C LEU A 313 -18.42 4.86 12.82
N VAL A 314 -18.77 4.81 14.10
CA VAL A 314 -18.83 3.58 14.88
C VAL A 314 -20.25 3.43 15.37
N GLU A 315 -20.89 2.34 14.98
CA GLU A 315 -22.24 1.98 15.44
C GLU A 315 -22.13 0.71 16.26
N ASN A 316 -22.80 0.67 17.41
CA ASN A 316 -22.94 -0.52 18.24
C ASN A 316 -21.62 -1.24 18.52
N GLY A 317 -20.97 -0.86 19.61
CA GLY A 317 -19.71 -1.46 20.03
C GLY A 317 -19.52 -1.41 21.53
N THR A 318 -18.37 -1.87 21.99
CA THR A 318 -17.94 -1.73 23.37
C THR A 318 -16.57 -1.08 23.41
N ILE A 319 -16.32 -0.32 24.46
CA ILE A 319 -14.98 0.16 24.82
C ILE A 319 -14.61 -0.42 26.18
N SER A 320 -13.33 -0.70 26.38
CA SER A 320 -12.77 -1.04 27.69
C SER A 320 -13.17 -0.01 28.75
N LYS A 321 -13.77 -0.46 29.86
CA LYS A 321 -14.06 0.39 31.03
C LYS A 321 -12.77 0.94 31.60
N PHE A 322 -11.70 0.15 31.60
CA PHE A 322 -10.38 0.62 32.01
C PHE A 322 -9.91 1.80 31.15
N ILE A 323 -9.99 1.72 29.81
CA ILE A 323 -9.64 2.85 28.93
C ILE A 323 -10.49 4.07 29.29
N LEU A 324 -11.81 3.89 29.42
CA LEU A 324 -12.73 4.98 29.69
C LEU A 324 -12.44 5.68 31.03
N GLU A 325 -12.14 4.92 32.08
CA GLU A 325 -11.81 5.43 33.41
C GLU A 325 -10.41 6.05 33.47
N ALA A 326 -9.43 5.45 32.76
CA ALA A 326 -8.10 6.01 32.61
C ALA A 326 -8.15 7.37 31.91
N MET A 327 -9.02 7.53 30.90
CA MET A 327 -9.22 8.83 30.25
C MET A 327 -9.79 9.88 31.19
N GLY A 328 -10.66 9.48 32.13
CA GLY A 328 -11.18 10.37 33.18
C GLY A 328 -10.24 10.59 34.37
N LEU A 329 -9.03 10.02 34.33
CA LEU A 329 -8.03 9.95 35.41
C LEU A 329 -8.65 9.51 36.75
N ASN A 330 -9.52 8.51 36.71
CA ASN A 330 -10.19 7.99 37.90
C ASN A 330 -9.33 6.92 38.60
N VAL A 331 -8.41 7.38 39.45
CA VAL A 331 -7.38 6.54 40.11
C VAL A 331 -8.00 5.35 40.87
N GLY A 332 -9.11 5.55 41.57
CA GLY A 332 -9.78 4.47 42.33
C GLY A 332 -10.33 3.36 41.42
N SER A 333 -10.92 3.72 40.28
CA SER A 333 -11.52 2.76 39.36
C SER A 333 -10.48 2.03 38.51
N VAL A 334 -9.35 2.68 38.20
CA VAL A 334 -8.19 2.08 37.51
C VAL A 334 -7.57 0.95 38.34
N ILE A 335 -7.42 1.16 39.66
CA ILE A 335 -6.88 0.14 40.57
C ILE A 335 -7.84 -1.06 40.66
N ILE A 336 -9.15 -0.81 40.79
CA ILE A 336 -10.18 -1.86 40.86
C ILE A 336 -10.23 -2.66 39.55
N ALA A 337 -10.25 -2.02 38.38
CA ALA A 337 -10.28 -2.72 37.10
C ALA A 337 -9.03 -3.59 36.88
N LYS A 338 -7.85 -3.14 37.35
CA LYS A 338 -6.61 -3.93 37.30
C LYS A 338 -6.65 -5.15 38.23
N LEU A 339 -7.36 -5.08 39.36
CA LEU A 339 -7.50 -6.16 40.34
C LEU A 339 -8.60 -7.18 39.98
N PHE A 340 -9.70 -6.73 39.37
CA PHE A 340 -10.92 -7.55 39.15
C PHE A 340 -11.24 -7.84 37.68
N GLY A 341 -10.40 -7.40 36.74
CA GLY A 341 -10.57 -7.57 35.29
C GLY A 341 -11.34 -6.44 34.63
N ASP A 342 -11.05 -6.22 33.34
CA ASP A 342 -11.66 -5.16 32.53
C ASP A 342 -13.07 -5.54 32.05
N LYS A 343 -13.98 -4.56 31.98
CA LYS A 343 -15.38 -4.76 31.60
C LYS A 343 -15.71 -3.96 30.33
N PRO A 344 -16.56 -4.47 29.44
CA PRO A 344 -17.02 -3.70 28.29
C PRO A 344 -18.04 -2.63 28.70
N VAL A 345 -17.90 -1.41 28.17
CA VAL A 345 -18.89 -0.32 28.24
C VAL A 345 -19.48 -0.13 26.85
N GLN A 346 -20.81 -0.12 26.74
CA GLN A 346 -21.47 0.03 25.44
C GLN A 346 -21.24 1.41 24.83
N ILE A 347 -20.91 1.43 23.54
CA ILE A 347 -20.84 2.59 22.66
C ILE A 347 -22.17 2.68 21.93
N HIS A 348 -22.89 3.78 22.14
CA HIS A 348 -24.13 4.05 21.39
C HIS A 348 -23.79 4.52 19.97
N CYS A 349 -22.88 5.50 19.87
CA CYS A 349 -22.39 6.00 18.60
C CYS A 349 -21.00 6.62 18.73
N GLY A 350 -20.24 6.59 17.64
CA GLY A 350 -19.02 7.38 17.48
C GLY A 350 -19.04 8.05 16.11
N VAL A 351 -18.72 9.34 16.06
CA VAL A 351 -18.63 10.10 14.81
C VAL A 351 -17.36 10.92 14.85
N ALA A 352 -16.54 10.81 13.80
CA ALA A 352 -15.42 11.70 13.56
C ALA A 352 -15.51 12.24 12.13
N ASP A 353 -15.55 13.56 11.97
CA ASP A 353 -15.66 14.27 10.71
C ASP A 353 -14.55 15.31 10.62
N PHE A 354 -13.69 15.15 9.61
CA PHE A 354 -12.51 15.96 9.38
C PHE A 354 -12.64 16.69 8.04
N THR A 355 -12.25 17.96 8.04
CA THR A 355 -11.97 18.72 6.82
C THR A 355 -10.47 18.91 6.70
N PHE A 356 -9.92 18.63 5.53
CA PHE A 356 -8.51 18.79 5.21
C PHE A 356 -8.31 20.02 4.33
N THR A 357 -7.35 20.85 4.72
CA THR A 357 -6.85 21.97 3.91
C THR A 357 -5.32 21.92 3.91
N ASN A 358 -4.70 21.68 2.76
CA ASN A 358 -3.25 21.53 2.60
C ASN A 358 -2.63 20.58 3.65
N GLY A 359 -3.21 19.39 3.79
CA GLY A 359 -2.76 18.36 4.73
C GLY A 359 -3.13 18.60 6.20
N MET A 360 -3.68 19.76 6.55
CA MET A 360 -4.16 20.04 7.90
C MET A 360 -5.61 19.55 8.05
N GLY A 361 -5.79 18.41 8.72
CA GLY A 361 -7.08 17.84 9.07
C GLY A 361 -7.62 18.44 10.36
N ARG A 362 -8.68 19.25 10.28
CA ARG A 362 -9.39 19.82 11.44
C ARG A 362 -10.63 18.98 11.75
N ALA A 363 -10.77 18.55 12.99
CA ALA A 363 -11.99 17.88 13.46
C ALA A 363 -13.15 18.89 13.55
N ARG A 364 -14.19 18.73 12.73
CA ARG A 364 -15.46 19.48 12.82
C ARG A 364 -16.37 18.87 13.88
N THR A 365 -16.41 17.54 13.92
CA THR A 365 -17.11 16.76 14.93
C THR A 365 -16.24 15.58 15.27
N PHE A 366 -15.98 15.37 16.55
CA PHE A 366 -15.38 14.14 17.06
C PHE A 366 -16.05 13.85 18.38
N VAL A 367 -17.00 12.92 18.37
CA VAL A 367 -17.71 12.48 19.57
C VAL A 367 -17.77 10.96 19.63
N ILE A 368 -17.63 10.42 20.83
CA ILE A 368 -17.94 9.02 21.13
C ILE A 368 -18.90 9.02 22.32
N ASP A 369 -20.14 8.61 22.09
CA ASP A 369 -21.14 8.46 23.12
C ASP A 369 -21.18 7.02 23.64
N THR A 370 -21.04 6.87 24.95
CA THR A 370 -21.08 5.57 25.63
C THR A 370 -22.13 5.60 26.73
N GLN A 371 -22.39 4.43 27.31
CA GLN A 371 -23.25 4.31 28.48
C GLN A 371 -22.74 5.14 29.67
N ASP A 372 -21.43 5.17 29.90
CA ASP A 372 -20.84 5.75 31.12
C ASP A 372 -20.33 7.21 30.91
N ALA A 373 -20.09 7.63 29.66
CA ALA A 373 -19.54 8.96 29.34
C ALA A 373 -19.75 9.39 27.88
N THR A 374 -19.67 10.69 27.62
CA THR A 374 -19.56 11.28 26.28
C THR A 374 -18.15 11.85 26.11
N ILE A 375 -17.42 11.41 25.09
CA ILE A 375 -16.03 11.81 24.83
C ILE A 375 -16.04 12.74 23.62
N ASN A 376 -15.61 13.99 23.82
CA ASN A 376 -15.42 14.94 22.74
C ASN A 376 -13.93 15.09 22.43
N ALA A 377 -13.56 15.28 21.17
CA ALA A 377 -12.21 15.68 20.82
C ALA A 377 -12.20 16.90 19.88
N THR A 378 -11.24 17.78 20.08
CA THR A 378 -11.00 18.97 19.24
C THR A 378 -9.54 19.03 18.83
N GLY A 379 -9.22 19.82 17.80
CA GLY A 379 -7.84 20.06 17.39
C GLY A 379 -7.57 19.73 15.93
N VAL A 380 -6.30 19.50 15.62
CA VAL A 380 -5.81 19.30 14.26
C VAL A 380 -4.84 18.12 14.16
N VAL A 381 -4.80 17.53 12.97
CA VAL A 381 -3.77 16.59 12.54
C VAL A 381 -3.08 17.20 11.33
N ASP A 382 -1.77 17.42 11.41
CA ASP A 382 -0.98 17.90 10.28
C ASP A 382 -0.32 16.71 9.58
N LEU A 383 -0.79 16.35 8.38
CA LEU A 383 -0.27 15.23 7.60
C LEU A 383 1.07 15.56 6.90
N ALA A 384 1.45 16.83 6.76
CA ALA A 384 2.72 17.22 6.18
C ALA A 384 3.87 17.00 7.18
N SER A 385 3.65 17.37 8.44
CA SER A 385 4.60 17.11 9.54
C SER A 385 4.30 15.82 10.33
N GLU A 386 3.19 15.14 10.01
CA GLU A 386 2.63 13.99 10.72
C GLU A 386 2.37 14.25 12.22
N ARG A 387 2.17 15.51 12.61
CA ARG A 387 1.95 15.89 14.02
C ARG A 387 0.50 15.79 14.42
N LEU A 388 0.30 15.32 15.65
CA LEU A 388 -0.99 15.26 16.32
C LEU A 388 -1.10 16.43 17.30
N GLY A 389 -2.25 17.08 17.31
CA GLY A 389 -2.58 18.14 18.27
C GLY A 389 -4.06 18.08 18.58
N LEU A 390 -4.48 17.04 19.32
CA LEU A 390 -5.87 16.84 19.71
C LEU A 390 -6.03 17.02 21.22
N THR A 391 -7.17 17.57 21.63
CA THR A 391 -7.59 17.66 23.02
C THR A 391 -8.82 16.80 23.20
N ILE A 392 -8.75 15.83 24.10
CA ILE A 392 -9.84 14.91 24.43
C ILE A 392 -10.48 15.36 25.75
N ASN A 393 -11.78 15.58 25.71
CA ASN A 393 -12.62 16.04 26.82
C ASN A 393 -13.66 14.95 27.16
N PRO A 394 -13.39 14.09 28.15
CA PRO A 394 -14.35 13.10 28.61
C PRO A 394 -15.33 13.73 29.62
N ASP A 395 -16.63 13.62 29.34
CA ASP A 395 -17.70 14.01 30.25
C ASP A 395 -18.44 12.78 30.80
N SER A 396 -18.50 12.67 32.12
CA SER A 396 -19.08 11.51 32.83
C SER A 396 -20.59 11.64 32.96
N LYS A 397 -21.33 10.58 32.65
CA LYS A 397 -22.78 10.52 32.90
C LYS A 397 -23.14 10.09 34.33
N GLY A 398 -22.21 9.45 35.05
CA GLY A 398 -22.40 9.01 36.43
C GLY A 398 -21.80 9.93 37.50
N MET A 399 -22.29 9.84 38.74
CA MET A 399 -21.69 10.51 39.90
C MET A 399 -20.29 9.94 40.19
N ARG A 400 -19.27 10.80 40.13
CA ARG A 400 -17.87 10.41 40.41
C ARG A 400 -17.31 11.26 41.55
N VAL A 401 -17.10 10.64 42.70
CA VAL A 401 -16.62 11.31 43.94
C VAL A 401 -15.16 11.75 43.84
N PHE A 402 -14.33 11.08 43.01
CA PHE A 402 -12.89 11.34 42.85
C PHE A 402 -12.43 11.49 41.37
N SER A 403 -13.20 12.20 40.54
CA SER A 403 -12.84 12.42 39.12
C SER A 403 -12.14 13.76 38.89
N LEU A 404 -11.00 13.73 38.19
CA LEU A 404 -10.23 14.92 37.85
C LEU A 404 -10.82 15.73 36.68
N ARG A 405 -11.77 15.16 35.90
CA ARG A 405 -12.43 15.78 34.72
C ARG A 405 -11.50 16.68 33.90
N SER A 406 -10.25 16.26 33.75
CA SER A 406 -9.22 17.06 33.08
C SER A 406 -9.13 16.66 31.61
N PRO A 407 -8.91 17.62 30.70
CA PRO A 407 -8.60 17.29 29.32
C PRO A 407 -7.36 16.40 29.24
N LEU A 408 -7.32 15.55 28.21
CA LEU A 408 -6.12 14.85 27.79
C LEU A 408 -5.63 15.47 26.48
N TYR A 409 -4.32 15.62 26.35
CA TYR A 409 -3.70 16.10 25.14
C TYR A 409 -3.07 14.94 24.38
N VAL A 410 -3.36 14.84 23.08
CA VAL A 410 -2.72 13.92 22.15
C VAL A 410 -1.75 14.73 21.29
N GLY A 411 -0.46 14.53 21.56
CA GLY A 411 0.66 15.14 20.85
C GLY A 411 1.53 14.10 20.14
N GLY A 412 2.73 14.52 19.77
CA GLY A 412 3.71 13.66 19.09
C GLY A 412 3.46 13.57 17.59
N THR A 413 3.93 12.49 16.98
CA THR A 413 3.72 12.21 15.54
C THR A 413 2.81 11.00 15.35
N LEU A 414 2.32 10.77 14.13
CA LEU A 414 1.56 9.56 13.78
C LEU A 414 2.32 8.28 14.13
N LYS A 415 3.65 8.31 14.04
CA LYS A 415 4.52 7.19 14.35
C LYS A 415 4.70 6.95 15.85
N ASP A 416 4.71 8.03 16.63
CA ASP A 416 4.91 8.01 18.09
C ASP A 416 3.90 8.95 18.77
N PRO A 417 2.62 8.56 18.82
CA PRO A 417 1.58 9.36 19.45
C PRO A 417 1.79 9.35 20.97
N ARG A 418 1.69 10.53 21.58
CA ARG A 418 1.83 10.70 23.05
C ARG A 418 0.53 11.22 23.61
N VAL A 419 0.03 10.58 24.65
CA VAL A 419 -1.15 11.05 25.41
C VAL A 419 -0.68 11.51 26.77
N SER A 420 -0.96 12.76 27.13
CA SER A 420 -0.62 13.32 28.43
C SER A 420 -1.84 14.01 29.07
N PRO A 421 -2.00 13.91 30.40
CA PRO A 421 -3.02 14.67 31.10
C PRO A 421 -2.63 16.15 31.21
N ASP A 422 -3.58 17.00 31.56
CA ASP A 422 -3.30 18.39 31.94
C ASP A 422 -2.57 18.45 33.28
N ILE A 423 -1.24 18.61 33.22
CA ILE A 423 -0.37 18.65 34.41
C ILE A 423 -0.70 19.86 35.29
N GLY A 424 -1.13 20.99 34.71
CA GLY A 424 -1.49 22.20 35.47
C GLY A 424 -2.74 21.98 36.33
N VAL A 425 -3.80 21.42 35.72
CA VAL A 425 -5.02 21.05 36.44
C VAL A 425 -4.75 19.98 37.49
N LEU A 426 -3.90 19.01 37.19
CA LEU A 426 -3.48 17.97 38.13
C LEU A 426 -2.74 18.55 39.35
N ALA A 427 -1.75 19.43 39.11
CA ALA A 427 -0.96 20.04 40.16
C ALA A 427 -1.81 20.94 41.08
N LEU A 428 -2.70 21.75 40.49
CA LEU A 428 -3.60 22.62 41.25
C LEU A 428 -4.54 21.82 42.17
N ARG A 429 -5.06 20.70 41.69
CA ARG A 429 -5.95 19.84 42.49
C ARG A 429 -5.19 19.02 43.54
N ALA A 430 -3.99 18.55 43.24
CA ALA A 430 -3.12 17.92 44.23
C ALA A 430 -2.77 18.90 45.36
N GLY A 431 -2.42 20.15 45.02
CA GLY A 431 -2.21 21.22 45.99
C GLY A 431 -3.46 21.52 46.82
N GLY A 432 -4.63 21.59 46.18
CA GLY A 432 -5.90 21.77 46.87
C GLY A 432 -6.26 20.62 47.83
N ALA A 433 -6.01 19.37 47.44
CA ALA A 433 -6.21 18.21 48.31
C ALA A 433 -5.25 18.20 49.51
N VAL A 434 -3.99 18.59 49.33
CA VAL A 434 -3.02 18.75 50.42
C VAL A 434 -3.44 19.90 51.34
N ALA A 435 -3.85 21.05 50.78
CA ALA A 435 -4.35 22.17 51.57
C ALA A 435 -5.61 21.79 52.37
N LEU A 436 -6.56 21.07 51.76
CA LEU A 436 -7.75 20.55 52.45
C LEU A 436 -7.39 19.48 53.49
N ALA A 437 -6.39 18.63 53.26
CA ALA A 437 -5.93 17.66 54.26
C ALA A 437 -5.24 18.33 55.46
N LEU A 438 -4.56 19.46 55.22
CA LEU A 438 -3.95 20.30 56.28
C LEU A 438 -4.98 21.15 57.03
N LEU A 439 -6.10 21.49 56.39
CA LEU A 439 -7.17 22.33 56.95
C LEU A 439 -8.38 21.53 57.47
N ALA A 440 -8.50 20.26 57.11
CA ALA A 440 -9.53 19.39 57.65
C ALA A 440 -9.21 19.12 59.12
N PRO A 441 -10.10 19.48 60.06
CA PRO A 441 -9.93 19.07 61.44
C PRO A 441 -9.93 17.55 61.47
N VAL A 442 -8.94 16.96 62.15
CA VAL A 442 -8.88 15.51 62.40
C VAL A 442 -10.12 15.13 63.22
N ALA A 443 -11.22 14.83 62.55
CA ALA A 443 -12.40 14.23 63.15
C ALA A 443 -12.24 12.71 63.12
N THR A 444 -11.53 12.22 64.15
CA THR A 444 -11.58 10.91 64.87
C THR A 444 -11.51 9.60 64.07
N VAL A 445 -10.57 8.68 64.40
CA VAL A 445 -10.70 7.54 65.36
C VAL A 445 -11.94 6.69 65.15
#